data_AF-A0AB39QW77-F1
#
_entry.id   AF-A0AB39QW77-F1
#
_cell.length_a   1.000
_cell.length_b   1.000
_cell.length_c   1.000
_cell.angle_alpha   90.00
_cell.angle_beta   90.00
_cell.angle_gamma   90.00
#
_symmetry.space_group_name_H-M   'P 1'
#
loop_
_entity.id
_entity.type
_entity.pdbx_description
1 polymer ?
#
loop_
_entity_poly.entity_id
_entity_poly.type
_entity_poly.pdbx_seq_one_letter_code
_entity_poly.pdbx_strand_id
1 'polypeptide(L)' 'MTVTAVQFRSGSGIVALCGRGRHRQATGLLDLPVPEPAPDGWAWVEAYRHWAS' A
#
# COMPACT_ATOMS: atom_id res chain seq x y z
N MET A 1 4.30 -9.07 7.67
CA MET A 1 4.38 -8.86 6.20
C MET A 1 4.73 -7.39 6.05
N THR A 2 5.72 -7.06 5.21
CA THR A 2 6.30 -5.71 5.19
C THR A 2 6.16 -5.12 3.79
N VAL A 3 5.75 -3.85 3.69
CA VAL A 3 5.74 -3.13 2.41
C VAL A 3 7.20 -2.86 2.02
N THR A 4 7.60 -3.29 0.83
CA THR A 4 8.96 -3.12 0.30
C THR A 4 9.03 -2.10 -0.83
N ALA A 5 7.91 -1.84 -1.51
CA ALA A 5 7.82 -0.82 -2.55
C ALA A 5 6.36 -0.41 -2.79
N VAL A 6 6.18 0.78 -3.36
CA VAL A 6 4.92 1.27 -3.90
C VAL A 6 5.14 1.51 -5.39
N GLN A 7 4.21 1.06 -6.24
CA GLN A 7 4.32 1.22 -7.69
C GLN A 7 2.96 1.38 -8.34
N PHE A 8 2.93 1.93 -9.55
CA PHE A 8 1.77 1.90 -10.41
C PHE A 8 1.76 0.64 -11.27
N ARG A 9 0.61 -0.02 -11.41
CA ARG A 9 0.39 -1.13 -12.34
C ARG A 9 -0.81 -0.84 -13.23
N SER A 10 -0.62 -0.99 -14.54
CA SER A 10 -1.69 -0.89 -15.52
C SER A 10 -2.84 -1.86 -15.14
N GLY A 11 -4.05 -1.33 -15.04
CA GLY A 11 -5.26 -2.09 -14.67
C GLY A 11 -5.52 -2.25 -13.17
N SER A 12 -4.52 -2.07 -12.30
CA SER A 12 -4.67 -2.19 -10.84
C SER A 12 -4.42 -0.88 -10.07
N GLY A 13 -3.94 0.16 -10.75
CA GLY A 13 -3.63 1.45 -10.11
C GLY A 13 -2.38 1.37 -9.23
N ILE A 14 -2.40 2.12 -8.12
CA ILE A 14 -1.29 2.12 -7.15
C ILE A 14 -1.37 0.87 -6.27
N VAL A 15 -0.29 0.10 -6.23
CA VAL A 15 -0.18 -1.12 -5.43
C VAL A 15 1.02 -1.05 -4.49
N ALA A 16 0.88 -1.65 -3.31
CA ALA A 16 1.98 -1.96 -2.41
C ALA A 16 2.51 -3.37 -2.70
N LEU A 17 3.82 -3.47 -2.88
CA LEU A 17 4.52 -4.74 -2.87
C LEU A 17 4.85 -5.11 -1.44
N CYS A 18 4.34 -6.25 -1.01
CA CYS A 18 4.50 -6.74 0.34
C CYS A 18 5.31 -8.05 0.35
N GLY A 19 6.27 -8.15 1.26
CA GLY A 19 7.15 -9.30 1.43
C GLY A 19 7.03 -9.95 2.81
N ARG A 20 7.14 -11.30 2.84
CA ARG A 20 7.40 -12.07 4.07
C ARG A 20 8.21 -13.33 3.72
N GLY A 21 9.51 -13.32 4.01
CA GLY A 21 10.41 -14.40 3.58
C GLY A 21 10.40 -14.56 2.06
N ARG A 22 10.05 -15.75 1.56
CA ARG A 22 9.91 -16.05 0.13
C ARG A 22 8.58 -15.57 -0.48
N HIS A 23 7.60 -15.20 0.34
CA HIS A 23 6.31 -14.73 -0.15
C HIS A 23 6.38 -13.28 -0.62
N ARG A 24 5.76 -13.01 -1.77
CA ARG A 24 5.60 -11.69 -2.37
C ARG A 24 4.14 -11.54 -2.81
N GLN A 25 3.53 -10.41 -2.48
CA GLN A 25 2.16 -10.09 -2.87
C GLN A 25 2.10 -8.65 -3.36
N ALA A 26 1.29 -8.39 -4.37
CA ALA A 26 0.87 -7.05 -4.73
C ALA A 26 -0.55 -6.82 -4.21
N THR A 27 -0.72 -5.81 -3.37
CA THR A 27 -2.01 -5.45 -2.76
C THR A 27 -2.37 -4.04 -3.24
N GLY A 28 -3.63 -3.81 -3.61
CA GLY A 28 -4.10 -2.46 -3.92
C GLY A 28 -3.86 -1.53 -2.73
N LEU A 29 -3.41 -0.30 -2.98
CA LEU A 29 -3.09 0.64 -1.91
C LEU A 29 -4.31 0.94 -1.01
N LEU A 30 -5.50 0.97 -1.61
CA LEU A 30 -6.77 1.17 -0.90
C LEU A 30 -7.16 -0.04 -0.05
N ASP A 31 -6.70 -1.24 -0.40
CA ASP A 31 -6.99 -2.50 0.30
C ASP A 31 -6.02 -2.77 1.46
N LEU A 32 -4.96 -1.96 1.62
CA LEU A 32 -4.04 -2.12 2.74
C LEU A 32 -4.76 -1.85 4.07
N PRO A 33 -4.52 -2.65 5.12
CA PRO A 33 -4.96 -2.26 6.45
C PRO A 33 -4.26 -0.96 6.87
N VAL A 34 -4.92 -0.14 7.69
CA VAL A 34 -4.25 0.99 8.36
C VAL A 34 -3.31 0.40 9.42
N PRO A 35 -1.99 0.63 9.34
CA PRO A 35 -1.05 0.20 10.36
C PRO A 35 -1.16 1.09 11.61
N GLU A 36 -1.02 0.49 12.79
CA GLU A 36 -1.01 1.19 14.07
C GLU A 36 0.24 0.78 14.88
N PRO A 37 1.14 1.73 15.21
CA PRO A 37 1.12 3.14 14.81
C PRO A 37 1.38 3.33 13.31
N ALA A 38 0.84 4.42 12.74
CA ALA A 38 1.10 4.77 11.35
C ALA A 38 2.59 5.11 11.15
N PRO A 39 3.24 4.62 10.08
CA PRO A 39 4.63 4.94 9.81
C PRO A 39 4.78 6.38 9.30
N ASP A 40 6.00 6.91 9.40
CA ASP A 40 6.34 8.18 8.78
C ASP A 40 5.98 8.21 7.30
N GLY A 41 5.32 9.29 6.89
CA GLY A 41 4.84 9.45 5.52
C GLY A 41 3.52 8.74 5.20
N TRP A 42 2.80 8.15 6.17
CA TRP A 42 1.49 7.53 5.90
C TRP A 42 0.41 8.52 5.41
N ALA A 43 0.57 9.82 5.69
CA ALA A 43 -0.42 10.85 5.38
C ALA A 43 -0.85 10.91 3.90
N TRP A 44 0.04 10.61 2.94
CA TRP A 44 -0.34 10.61 1.53
C TRP A 44 -1.26 9.43 1.17
N VAL A 45 -1.15 8.31 1.89
CA VAL A 45 -2.03 7.14 1.70
C VAL A 45 -3.44 7.49 2.17
N GLU A 46 -3.56 8.17 3.30
CA GLU A 46 -4.85 8.68 3.80
C GLU A 46 -5.45 9.70 2.85
N ALA A 47 -4.68 10.69 2.40
CA ALA A 47 -5.13 11.68 1.42
C ALA A 47 -5.61 11.01 0.11
N TYR A 48 -4.88 9.98 -0.35
CA TYR A 48 -5.26 9.22 -1.54
C TYR A 48 -6.55 8.42 -1.35
N ARG A 49 -6.77 7.83 -0.17
CA ARG A 49 -8.03 7.15 0.17
C ARG A 49 -9.22 8.09 0.15
N HIS A 50 -9.05 9.31 0.69
CA HIS A 50 -10.07 10.34 0.65
C HIS A 50 -10.33 10.88 -0.76
N TRP A 51 -9.32 10.90 -1.64
CA TRP A 51 -9.51 11.31 -3.03
C TRP A 51 -10.22 10.25 -3.88
N ALA A 52 -9.95 8.96 -3.61
CA ALA A 52 -10.51 7.84 -4.38
C ALA A 52 -11.92 7.42 -3.94
N SER A 53 -12.46 8.01 -2.86
CA SER A 53 -13.78 7.72 -2.30
C SER A 53 -14.92 8.45 -3.00
#